data_AF-A0A249MWV6-F1
#
_entry.id   AF-A0A249MWV6-F1
#
_cell.length_a   1.000
_cell.length_b   1.000
_cell.length_c   1.000
_cell.angle_alpha   90.00
_cell.angle_beta   90.00
_cell.angle_gamma   90.00
#
_symmetry.space_group_name_H-M   'P 1'
#
loop_
_entity.id
_entity.type
_entity.pdbx_description
1 polymer ?
#
loop_
_entity_poly.entity_id
_entity_poly.type
_entity_poly.pdbx_seq_one_letter_code
_entity_poly.pdbx_strand_id
1 'polypeptide(L)'
;MRIHVYPNGDVEIEAPEDKEVDHIRAAAQRRARWIFQHRNAAIAARRRALPREYISGETHFYLGRRHKLIIHESKSQRSEVKLLRGKLEVSLPVADRAAVRRRLNAWYSDRATEYLSKKVDEISERLSWTSTPPPFKLMRMRTQWGSCSPEGVIYLNPALIRAPRHCIEYVILHELCHLIEHNHSKRFFDLLTKHMLDWQSAKRELDSLAELILAGNE
;
A
#
# COMPACT_ATOMS: atom_id res chain seq x y z
N MET A 1 21.06 -9.48 8.30
CA MET A 1 21.17 -9.15 6.88
C MET A 1 19.78 -9.14 6.27
N ARG A 2 19.33 -8.03 5.68
CA ARG A 2 18.05 -7.93 4.94
C ARG A 2 18.34 -7.72 3.46
N ILE A 3 17.45 -8.20 2.60
CA ILE A 3 17.55 -8.01 1.15
C ILE A 3 16.26 -7.34 0.70
N HIS A 4 16.39 -6.16 0.13
CA HIS A 4 15.30 -5.37 -0.43
C HIS A 4 15.38 -5.45 -1.96
N VAL A 5 14.25 -5.70 -2.61
CA VAL A 5 14.13 -5.59 -4.07
C VAL A 5 13.17 -4.45 -4.35
N TYR A 6 13.63 -3.44 -5.06
CA TYR A 6 12.86 -2.24 -5.33
C TYR A 6 12.04 -2.36 -6.62
N PRO A 7 10.97 -1.56 -6.75
CA PRO A 7 10.15 -1.43 -7.97
C PRO A 7 10.91 -1.19 -9.27
N ASN A 8 12.07 -0.51 -9.20
CA ASN A 8 12.93 -0.26 -10.35
C ASN A 8 13.82 -1.45 -10.75
N GLY A 9 13.78 -2.52 -9.95
CA GLY A 9 14.60 -3.72 -10.14
C GLY A 9 15.95 -3.66 -9.42
N ASP A 10 16.21 -2.63 -8.62
CA ASP A 10 17.40 -2.57 -7.79
C ASP A 10 17.29 -3.53 -6.62
N VAL A 11 18.43 -4.02 -6.16
CA VAL A 11 18.52 -4.94 -5.02
C VAL A 11 19.50 -4.34 -4.02
N GLU A 12 19.02 -4.03 -2.83
CA GLU A 12 19.86 -3.54 -1.73
C GLU A 12 19.96 -4.61 -0.66
N ILE A 13 21.16 -4.75 -0.09
CA ILE A 13 21.42 -5.69 0.99
C ILE A 13 21.93 -4.91 2.19
N GLU A 14 21.12 -4.85 3.24
CA GLU A 14 21.54 -4.31 4.53
C GLU A 14 22.28 -5.42 5.29
N ALA A 15 23.55 -5.19 5.62
CA ALA A 15 24.39 -6.12 6.38
C ALA A 15 25.07 -5.41 7.57
N PRO A 16 25.34 -6.11 8.69
CA PRO A 16 26.21 -5.61 9.75
C PRO A 16 27.62 -5.26 9.22
N GLU A 17 28.21 -4.20 9.76
CA GLU A 17 29.49 -3.63 9.29
C GLU A 17 30.68 -4.59 9.50
N ASP A 18 30.57 -5.52 10.46
CA ASP A 18 31.57 -6.54 10.80
C ASP A 18 31.56 -7.76 9.88
N LYS A 19 30.65 -7.82 8.89
CA LYS A 19 30.53 -8.99 8.01
C LYS A 19 31.33 -8.83 6.72
N GLU A 20 32.19 -9.81 6.47
CA GLU A 20 32.93 -9.89 5.22
C GLU A 20 32.01 -10.03 4.01
N VAL A 21 32.41 -9.39 2.90
CA VAL A 21 31.66 -9.33 1.65
C VAL A 21 31.34 -10.71 1.08
N ASP A 22 32.22 -11.70 1.27
CA ASP A 22 31.97 -13.07 0.80
C ASP A 22 30.84 -13.75 1.56
N HIS A 23 30.69 -13.46 2.85
CA HIS A 23 29.57 -13.95 3.65
C HIS A 23 28.24 -13.31 3.20
N ILE A 24 28.27 -12.02 2.86
CA ILE A 24 27.14 -11.28 2.29
C ILE A 24 26.77 -11.87 0.92
N ARG A 25 27.76 -12.13 0.06
CA ARG A 25 27.60 -12.73 -1.27
C ARG A 25 26.99 -14.13 -1.18
N ALA A 26 27.49 -14.98 -0.28
CA ALA A 26 26.95 -16.33 -0.06
C ALA A 26 25.50 -16.30 0.45
N ALA A 27 25.14 -15.32 1.29
CA ALA A 27 23.77 -15.14 1.75
C ALA A 27 22.83 -14.60 0.65
N ALA A 28 23.34 -13.72 -0.23
CA ALA A 28 22.62 -13.28 -1.42
C ALA A 28 22.41 -14.43 -2.42
N GLN A 29 23.43 -15.25 -2.66
CA GLN A 29 23.37 -16.43 -3.52
C GLN A 29 22.34 -17.46 -3.04
N ARG A 30 22.26 -17.71 -1.73
CA ARG A 30 21.21 -18.55 -1.14
C ARG A 30 19.79 -18.06 -1.43
N ARG A 31 19.61 -16.76 -1.67
CA ARG A 31 18.33 -16.14 -2.05
C ARG A 31 18.26 -15.74 -3.53
N ALA A 32 19.23 -16.12 -4.37
CA ALA A 32 19.34 -15.64 -5.75
C ALA A 32 18.07 -15.89 -6.58
N ARG A 33 17.44 -17.07 -6.42
CA ARG A 33 16.17 -17.38 -7.09
C ARG A 33 15.04 -16.44 -6.66
N TRP A 34 14.94 -16.15 -5.36
CA TRP A 34 13.96 -15.20 -4.82
C TRP A 34 14.22 -13.78 -5.36
N ILE A 35 15.48 -13.31 -5.30
CA ILE A 35 15.88 -11.99 -5.81
C ILE A 35 15.53 -11.84 -7.29
N PHE A 36 15.91 -12.82 -8.11
CA PHE A 36 15.66 -12.81 -9.56
C PHE A 36 14.16 -12.80 -9.88
N GLN A 37 13.37 -13.62 -9.18
CA GLN A 37 11.92 -13.66 -9.36
C GLN A 37 11.26 -12.33 -8.97
N HIS A 38 11.61 -11.76 -7.82
CA HIS A 38 11.03 -10.51 -7.34
C HIS A 38 11.46 -9.33 -8.21
N ARG A 39 12.72 -9.30 -8.66
CA ARG A 39 13.23 -8.29 -9.58
C ARG A 39 12.52 -8.32 -10.93
N ASN A 40 12.37 -9.51 -11.52
CA ASN A 40 11.68 -9.63 -12.80
C ASN A 40 10.18 -9.32 -12.68
N ALA A 41 9.54 -9.71 -11.58
CA ALA A 41 8.16 -9.34 -11.29
C ALA A 41 8.01 -7.81 -11.16
N ALA A 42 8.89 -7.15 -10.42
CA ALA A 42 8.90 -5.69 -10.27
C ALA A 42 9.09 -4.98 -11.62
N ILE A 43 10.10 -5.38 -12.40
CA ILE A 43 10.36 -4.82 -13.74
C ILE A 43 9.17 -5.05 -14.69
N ALA A 44 8.60 -6.25 -14.71
CA ALA A 44 7.47 -6.58 -15.57
C ALA A 44 6.21 -5.79 -15.19
N ALA A 45 5.97 -5.60 -13.89
CA ALA A 45 4.85 -4.84 -13.39
C ALA A 45 5.03 -3.33 -13.65
N ARG A 46 6.23 -2.77 -13.47
CA ARG A 46 6.56 -1.39 -13.86
C ARG A 46 6.38 -1.14 -15.36
N ARG A 47 6.78 -2.08 -16.23
CA ARG A 47 6.55 -1.97 -17.68
C ARG A 47 5.07 -1.89 -18.06
N ARG A 48 4.17 -2.44 -17.24
CA ARG A 48 2.72 -2.42 -17.44
C ARG A 48 2.06 -1.19 -16.82
N ALA A 49 2.71 -0.55 -15.86
CA ALA A 49 2.22 0.63 -15.18
C ALA A 49 2.68 1.90 -15.92
N LEU A 50 1.89 2.35 -16.89
CA LEU A 50 2.11 3.65 -17.52
C LEU A 50 1.92 4.77 -16.49
N PRO A 51 2.71 5.87 -16.56
CA PRO A 51 2.46 7.06 -15.75
C PRO A 51 1.03 7.57 -15.94
N ARG A 52 0.43 8.05 -14.86
CA ARG A 52 -0.95 8.56 -14.84
C ARG A 52 -1.00 9.92 -15.52
N GLU A 53 -1.86 10.06 -16.53
CA GLU A 53 -2.01 11.31 -17.29
C GLU A 53 -3.15 12.18 -16.76
N TYR A 54 -4.03 11.63 -15.92
CA TYR A 54 -5.18 12.30 -15.33
C TYR A 54 -6.14 12.86 -16.39
N ILE A 55 -6.42 12.04 -17.40
CA ILE A 55 -7.34 12.33 -18.50
C ILE A 55 -8.64 11.53 -18.37
N SER A 56 -9.72 12.05 -18.94
CA SER A 56 -11.01 11.36 -18.96
C SER A 56 -10.88 10.02 -19.69
N GLY A 57 -11.43 8.99 -19.08
CA GLY A 57 -11.37 7.61 -19.55
C GLY A 57 -10.28 6.75 -18.91
N GLU A 58 -9.34 7.35 -18.19
CA GLU A 58 -8.30 6.63 -17.45
C GLU A 58 -8.90 5.74 -16.34
N THR A 59 -8.24 4.63 -16.01
CA THR A 59 -8.71 3.70 -14.98
C THR A 59 -7.96 3.90 -13.67
N HIS A 60 -8.70 4.08 -12.57
CA HIS A 60 -8.17 4.21 -11.22
C HIS A 60 -8.74 3.15 -10.28
N PHE A 61 -7.97 2.76 -9.27
CA PHE A 61 -8.41 1.77 -8.27
C PHE A 61 -9.00 2.44 -7.03
N TYR A 62 -10.05 1.86 -6.47
CA TYR A 62 -10.58 2.21 -5.16
C TYR A 62 -11.16 0.95 -4.52
N LEU A 63 -10.67 0.58 -3.33
CA LEU A 63 -11.05 -0.64 -2.62
C LEU A 63 -10.97 -1.91 -3.50
N GLY A 64 -9.93 -2.00 -4.33
CA GLY A 64 -9.66 -3.12 -5.24
C GLY A 64 -10.44 -3.11 -6.56
N ARG A 65 -11.39 -2.18 -6.72
CA ARG A 65 -12.21 -2.08 -7.94
C ARG A 65 -11.67 -1.01 -8.89
N ARG A 66 -11.72 -1.31 -10.19
CA ARG A 66 -11.38 -0.38 -11.27
C ARG A 66 -12.55 0.56 -11.54
N HIS A 67 -12.28 1.86 -11.57
CA HIS A 67 -13.23 2.91 -11.83
C HIS A 67 -12.71 3.80 -12.95
N LYS A 68 -13.56 4.15 -13.90
CA LYS A 68 -13.21 5.09 -14.97
C LYS A 68 -13.23 6.51 -14.42
N LEU A 69 -12.17 7.27 -14.66
CA LEU A 69 -12.11 8.71 -14.41
C LEU A 69 -12.95 9.41 -15.47
N ILE A 70 -13.89 10.25 -15.06
CA ILE A 70 -14.67 11.11 -15.94
C ILE A 70 -14.46 12.54 -15.48
N ILE A 71 -14.13 13.42 -16.42
CA ILE A 71 -13.83 14.81 -16.12
C ILE A 71 -14.94 15.68 -16.73
N HIS A 72 -15.53 16.53 -15.90
CA HIS A 72 -16.54 17.50 -16.29
C HIS A 72 -15.97 18.91 -16.10
N GLU A 73 -15.80 19.64 -17.21
CA GLU A 73 -15.40 21.04 -17.18
C GLU A 73 -16.64 21.93 -17.25
N SER A 74 -16.86 22.77 -16.25
CA SER A 74 -17.96 23.73 -16.23
C SER A 74 -17.66 24.93 -15.35
N LYS A 75 -17.67 26.13 -15.95
CA LYS A 75 -17.38 27.41 -15.27
C LYS A 75 -18.33 27.70 -14.10
N SER A 76 -19.55 27.15 -14.12
CA SER A 76 -20.57 27.38 -13.09
C SER A 76 -20.58 26.34 -11.97
N GLN A 77 -19.85 25.22 -12.11
CA GLN A 77 -19.88 24.13 -11.15
C GLN A 77 -18.76 24.25 -10.12
N ARG A 78 -19.07 23.94 -8.85
CA ARG A 78 -18.04 23.85 -7.79
C ARG A 78 -17.09 22.69 -8.06
N SER A 79 -15.83 22.86 -7.68
CA SER A 79 -14.84 21.77 -7.75
C SER A 79 -15.23 20.62 -6.82
N GLU A 80 -15.43 19.42 -7.36
CA GLU A 80 -15.79 18.25 -6.57
C GLU A 80 -15.28 16.94 -7.19
N VAL A 81 -15.13 15.92 -6.35
CA VAL A 81 -14.82 14.54 -6.78
C VAL A 81 -15.82 13.59 -6.13
N LYS A 82 -16.49 12.77 -6.94
CA LYS A 82 -17.50 11.82 -6.47
C LYS A 82 -17.28 10.45 -7.09
N LEU A 83 -17.63 9.42 -6.34
CA LEU A 83 -17.77 8.07 -6.88
C LEU A 83 -19.25 7.82 -7.17
N LEU A 84 -19.64 7.84 -8.44
CA LEU A 84 -21.02 7.69 -8.90
C LEU A 84 -21.12 6.55 -9.90
N ARG A 85 -21.99 5.57 -9.64
CA ARG A 85 -22.29 4.45 -10.56
C ARG A 85 -21.02 3.75 -11.09
N GLY A 86 -20.00 3.58 -10.24
CA GLY A 86 -18.74 2.93 -10.62
C GLY A 86 -17.75 3.83 -11.39
N LYS A 87 -17.97 5.14 -11.43
CA LYS A 87 -17.10 6.13 -12.07
C LYS A 87 -16.59 7.13 -11.05
N LEU A 88 -15.34 7.54 -11.20
CA LEU A 88 -14.76 8.65 -10.46
C LEU A 88 -14.97 9.91 -11.27
N GLU A 89 -15.96 10.70 -10.89
CA GLU A 89 -16.34 11.93 -11.57
C GLU A 89 -15.65 13.12 -10.90
N VAL A 90 -14.87 13.87 -11.67
CA VAL A 90 -14.16 15.07 -11.24
C VAL A 90 -14.75 16.26 -11.99
N SER A 91 -15.38 17.17 -11.27
CA SER A 91 -15.97 18.39 -11.83
C SER A 91 -15.13 19.60 -11.46
N LEU A 92 -14.73 20.42 -12.42
CA LEU A 92 -13.86 21.59 -12.21
C LEU A 92 -14.23 22.74 -13.17
N PRO A 93 -14.01 24.01 -12.79
CA PRO A 93 -14.18 25.15 -13.69
C PRO A 93 -13.21 25.16 -14.89
N VAL A 94 -11.99 24.66 -14.66
CA VAL A 94 -10.93 24.49 -15.67
C VAL A 94 -10.28 23.14 -15.39
N ALA A 95 -10.29 22.24 -16.36
CA ALA A 95 -9.86 20.86 -16.17
C ALA A 95 -8.44 20.60 -16.69
N ASP A 96 -7.45 21.33 -16.17
CA ASP A 96 -6.05 20.97 -16.43
C ASP A 96 -5.64 19.70 -15.67
N ARG A 97 -4.67 18.96 -16.20
CA ARG A 97 -4.20 17.68 -15.64
C ARG A 97 -3.73 17.81 -14.18
N ALA A 98 -3.08 18.93 -13.83
CA ALA A 98 -2.58 19.15 -12.48
C ALA A 98 -3.72 19.43 -11.49
N ALA A 99 -4.76 20.17 -11.90
CA ALA A 99 -5.96 20.41 -11.11
C ALA A 99 -6.74 19.11 -10.85
N VAL A 100 -6.93 18.29 -11.89
CA VAL A 100 -7.57 16.97 -11.78
C VAL A 100 -6.77 16.09 -10.82
N ARG A 101 -5.44 16.01 -11.01
CA ARG A 101 -4.53 15.28 -10.12
C ARG A 101 -4.65 15.71 -8.66
N ARG A 102 -4.56 17.01 -8.37
CA ARG A 102 -4.66 17.54 -7.00
C ARG A 102 -5.99 17.16 -6.35
N ARG A 103 -7.10 17.32 -7.08
CA ARG A 103 -8.45 17.06 -6.57
C ARG A 103 -8.70 15.58 -6.33
N LEU A 104 -8.28 14.73 -7.26
CA LEU A 104 -8.40 13.29 -7.11
C LEU A 104 -7.52 12.77 -5.96
N ASN A 105 -6.32 13.31 -5.80
CA ASN A 105 -5.44 12.96 -4.67
C ASN A 105 -6.01 13.40 -3.32
N ALA A 106 -6.63 14.58 -3.24
CA ALA A 106 -7.34 15.02 -2.04
C ALA A 106 -8.49 14.07 -1.69
N TRP A 107 -9.31 13.71 -2.68
CA TRP A 107 -10.39 12.74 -2.50
C TRP A 107 -9.89 11.37 -1.99
N TYR A 108 -8.79 10.86 -2.56
CA TYR A 108 -8.17 9.63 -2.07
C TYR A 108 -7.66 9.76 -0.64
N SER A 109 -7.08 10.90 -0.28
CA SER A 109 -6.60 11.17 1.07
C SER A 109 -7.76 11.17 2.06
N ASP A 110 -8.87 11.84 1.75
CA ASP A 110 -10.06 11.90 2.60
C ASP A 110 -10.66 10.49 2.79
N ARG A 111 -10.76 9.72 1.70
CA ARG A 111 -11.25 8.34 1.75
C ARG A 111 -10.31 7.41 2.50
N ALA A 112 -9.00 7.60 2.39
CA ALA A 112 -8.02 6.85 3.15
C ALA A 112 -8.18 7.14 4.64
N THR A 113 -8.28 8.41 5.04
CA THR A 113 -8.48 8.82 6.44
C THR A 113 -9.75 8.19 7.00
N GLU A 114 -10.89 8.36 6.35
CA GLU A 114 -12.19 7.85 6.80
C GLU A 114 -12.23 6.32 6.90
N TYR A 115 -11.76 5.63 5.86
CA TYR A 115 -11.87 4.17 5.78
C TYR A 115 -10.85 3.47 6.68
N LEU A 116 -9.60 3.92 6.65
CA LEU A 116 -8.51 3.24 7.36
C LEU A 116 -8.59 3.46 8.87
N SER A 117 -8.98 4.65 9.35
CA SER A 117 -9.21 4.86 10.80
C SER A 117 -10.26 3.89 11.32
N LYS A 118 -11.42 3.85 10.66
CA LYS A 118 -12.52 2.95 11.00
C LYS A 118 -12.08 1.48 10.97
N LYS A 119 -11.25 1.06 10.00
CA LYS A 119 -10.75 -0.33 9.95
C LYS A 119 -9.73 -0.63 11.05
N VAL A 120 -8.86 0.31 11.41
CA VAL A 120 -7.94 0.13 12.53
C VAL A 120 -8.73 -0.09 13.82
N ASP A 121 -9.75 0.73 14.07
CA ASP A 121 -10.61 0.60 15.25
C ASP A 121 -11.31 -0.76 15.28
N GLU A 122 -12.04 -1.11 14.21
CA GLU A 122 -12.79 -2.37 14.14
C GLU A 122 -11.91 -3.63 14.21
N ILE A 123 -10.69 -3.60 13.67
CA ILE A 123 -9.77 -4.75 13.80
C ILE A 123 -9.24 -4.81 15.22
N SER A 124 -8.83 -3.68 15.80
CA SER A 124 -8.31 -3.62 17.18
C SER A 124 -9.34 -4.11 18.20
N GLU A 125 -10.61 -3.74 18.07
CA GLU A 125 -11.68 -4.21 18.96
C GLU A 125 -11.83 -5.74 19.01
N ARG A 126 -11.39 -6.46 17.96
CA ARG A 126 -11.46 -7.92 17.88
C ARG A 126 -10.22 -8.63 18.45
N LEU A 127 -9.16 -7.89 18.80
CA LEU A 127 -7.91 -8.46 19.29
C LEU A 127 -7.86 -8.36 20.81
N SER A 128 -7.59 -9.48 21.48
CA SER A 128 -7.63 -9.57 22.94
C SER A 128 -6.54 -8.78 23.66
N TRP A 129 -5.52 -8.31 22.94
CA TRP A 129 -4.37 -7.57 23.49
C TRP A 129 -4.45 -6.06 23.26
N THR A 130 -5.51 -5.57 22.62
CA THR A 130 -5.74 -4.14 22.41
C THR A 130 -6.98 -3.73 23.20
N SER A 131 -6.78 -3.12 24.37
CA SER A 131 -7.88 -2.59 25.19
C SER A 131 -8.48 -1.32 24.58
N THR A 132 -7.68 -0.56 23.84
CA THR A 132 -8.09 0.60 23.05
C THR A 132 -7.33 0.57 21.71
N PRO A 133 -7.91 1.10 20.61
CA PRO A 133 -7.18 1.23 19.36
C PRO A 133 -5.86 2.01 19.54
N PRO A 134 -4.74 1.52 18.99
CA PRO A 134 -3.46 2.21 19.09
C PRO A 134 -3.48 3.53 18.30
N PRO A 135 -2.59 4.48 18.63
CA PRO A 135 -2.45 5.70 17.85
C PRO A 135 -2.13 5.37 16.38
N PHE A 136 -2.87 6.01 15.48
CA PHE A 136 -2.81 5.77 14.04
C PHE A 136 -2.46 7.03 13.26
N LYS A 137 -1.59 6.90 12.24
CA LYS A 137 -1.19 7.98 11.34
C LYS A 137 -1.14 7.51 9.89
N LEU A 138 -1.52 8.40 8.99
CA LEU A 138 -1.33 8.24 7.56
C LEU A 138 0.02 8.84 7.14
N MET A 139 0.87 8.02 6.51
CA MET A 139 2.19 8.44 6.05
C MET A 139 2.50 7.81 4.70
N ARG A 140 2.88 8.63 3.71
CA ARG A 140 3.33 8.10 2.42
C ARG A 140 4.67 7.40 2.61
N MET A 141 4.72 6.15 2.17
CA MET A 141 5.91 5.30 2.24
C MET A 141 6.28 4.87 0.82
N ARG A 142 7.57 4.76 0.54
CA ARG A 142 8.07 4.34 -0.78
C ARG A 142 8.03 2.82 -0.98
N THR A 143 8.32 2.07 0.07
CA THR A 143 8.58 0.62 0.00
C THR A 143 7.61 -0.22 0.83
N GLN A 144 6.72 0.42 1.59
CA GLN A 144 5.88 -0.24 2.58
C GLN A 144 4.43 0.24 2.51
N TRP A 145 3.51 -0.65 2.93
CA TRP A 145 2.09 -0.34 3.08
C TRP A 145 1.74 0.12 4.49
N GLY A 146 2.56 -0.26 5.47
CA GLY A 146 2.44 0.15 6.86
C GLY A 146 3.74 -0.09 7.64
N SER A 147 3.76 0.40 8.87
CA SER A 147 4.79 0.13 9.87
C SER A 147 4.26 0.39 11.28
N CYS A 148 4.75 -0.32 12.28
CA CYS A 148 4.54 -0.03 13.71
C CYS A 148 5.81 0.55 14.33
N SER A 149 5.72 1.68 15.05
CA SER A 149 6.86 2.21 15.80
C SER A 149 7.10 1.42 17.10
N PRO A 150 8.29 1.53 17.72
CA PRO A 150 8.56 0.95 19.04
C PRO A 150 7.59 1.42 20.13
N GLU A 151 7.06 2.63 20.01
CA GLU A 151 6.07 3.22 20.93
C GLU A 151 4.63 2.74 20.63
N GLY A 152 4.44 1.87 19.64
CA GLY A 152 3.14 1.30 19.29
C GLY A 152 2.28 2.20 18.39
N VAL A 153 2.88 3.17 17.68
CA VAL A 153 2.15 3.98 16.69
C VAL A 153 2.06 3.23 15.37
N ILE A 154 0.85 3.07 14.86
CA ILE A 154 0.58 2.43 13.57
C ILE A 154 0.60 3.49 12.47
N TYR A 155 1.46 3.29 11.47
CA TYR A 155 1.51 4.10 10.27
C TYR A 155 1.00 3.29 9.09
N LEU A 156 0.10 3.87 8.28
CA LEU A 156 -0.34 3.25 7.03
C LEU A 156 -0.14 4.19 5.85
N ASN A 157 0.18 3.61 4.70
CA ASN A 157 0.29 4.32 3.45
C ASN A 157 -1.10 4.68 2.91
N PRO A 158 -1.44 5.97 2.67
CA PRO A 158 -2.74 6.35 2.13
C PRO A 158 -3.09 5.66 0.80
N ALA A 159 -2.08 5.28 0.00
CA ALA A 159 -2.30 4.55 -1.24
C ALA A 159 -2.97 3.20 -1.03
N LEU A 160 -2.93 2.64 0.18
CA LEU A 160 -3.58 1.39 0.57
C LEU A 160 -5.10 1.42 0.32
N ILE A 161 -5.73 2.60 0.31
CA ILE A 161 -7.17 2.75 0.00
C ILE A 161 -7.55 2.24 -1.40
N ARG A 162 -6.56 2.08 -2.30
CA ARG A 162 -6.75 1.54 -3.65
C ARG A 162 -6.76 0.01 -3.67
N ALA A 163 -6.22 -0.65 -2.66
CA ALA A 163 -6.11 -2.09 -2.57
C ALA A 163 -7.47 -2.77 -2.27
N PRO A 164 -7.64 -4.07 -2.60
CA PRO A 164 -8.78 -4.86 -2.17
C PRO A 164 -8.98 -4.82 -0.66
N ARG A 165 -10.23 -4.88 -0.19
CA ARG A 165 -10.55 -4.74 1.24
C ARG A 165 -9.82 -5.74 2.13
N HIS A 166 -9.78 -7.02 1.73
CA HIS A 166 -9.09 -8.06 2.48
C HIS A 166 -7.56 -7.83 2.53
N CYS A 167 -6.97 -7.22 1.50
CA CYS A 167 -5.56 -6.80 1.52
C CYS A 167 -5.32 -5.66 2.51
N ILE A 168 -6.26 -4.71 2.61
CA ILE A 168 -6.20 -3.63 3.61
C ILE A 168 -6.26 -4.21 5.03
N GLU A 169 -7.20 -5.13 5.27
CA GLU A 169 -7.34 -5.81 6.57
C GLU A 169 -6.08 -6.60 6.93
N TYR A 170 -5.47 -7.28 5.96
CA TYR A 170 -4.19 -7.96 6.14
C TYR A 170 -3.08 -7.01 6.61
N VAL A 171 -2.90 -5.86 5.94
CA VAL A 171 -1.85 -4.89 6.33
C VAL A 171 -2.11 -4.35 7.73
N ILE A 172 -3.36 -3.96 8.03
CA ILE A 172 -3.69 -3.44 9.36
C ILE A 172 -3.42 -4.49 10.44
N LEU A 173 -3.87 -5.72 10.24
CA LEU A 173 -3.64 -6.82 11.17
C LEU A 173 -2.14 -7.14 11.34
N HIS A 174 -1.37 -7.07 10.25
CA HIS A 174 0.08 -7.22 10.28
C HIS A 174 0.74 -6.20 11.21
N GLU A 175 0.39 -4.92 11.06
CA GLU A 175 0.95 -3.87 11.93
C GLU A 175 0.47 -4.00 13.37
N LEU A 176 -0.78 -4.42 13.62
CA LEU A 176 -1.30 -4.65 14.98
C LEU A 176 -0.63 -5.85 15.66
N CYS A 177 -0.19 -6.86 14.90
CA CYS A 177 0.61 -7.96 15.42
C CYS A 177 2.00 -7.50 15.90
N HIS A 178 2.54 -6.42 15.32
CA HIS A 178 3.81 -5.84 15.76
C HIS A 178 3.77 -5.18 17.14
N LEU A 179 2.58 -4.96 17.71
CA LEU A 179 2.42 -4.55 19.11
C LEU A 179 2.81 -5.66 20.10
N ILE A 180 2.82 -6.92 19.66
CA ILE A 180 3.16 -8.09 20.48
C ILE A 180 4.47 -8.73 20.05
N GLU A 181 4.70 -8.81 18.73
CA GLU A 181 5.89 -9.43 18.15
C GLU A 181 6.54 -8.47 17.13
N HIS A 182 7.60 -7.79 17.53
CA HIS A 182 8.27 -6.79 16.67
C HIS A 182 9.02 -7.39 15.47
N ASN A 183 9.28 -8.70 15.46
CA ASN A 183 9.97 -9.38 14.36
C ASN A 183 9.05 -10.38 13.65
N HIS A 184 9.34 -10.69 12.39
CA HIS A 184 8.62 -11.73 11.62
C HIS A 184 9.08 -13.15 12.01
N SER A 185 9.04 -13.46 13.30
CA SER A 185 9.34 -14.80 13.84
C SER A 185 8.21 -15.79 13.59
N LYS A 186 8.42 -17.07 13.93
CA LYS A 186 7.35 -18.06 13.92
C LYS A 186 6.15 -17.60 14.78
N ARG A 187 6.41 -17.04 15.96
CA ARG A 187 5.37 -16.52 16.87
C ARG A 187 4.53 -15.43 16.20
N PHE A 188 5.15 -14.52 15.45
CA PHE A 188 4.45 -13.51 14.68
C PHE A 188 3.50 -14.13 13.65
N PHE A 189 3.98 -15.09 12.86
CA PHE A 189 3.13 -15.72 11.84
C PHE A 189 2.05 -16.61 12.44
N ASP A 190 2.31 -17.28 13.56
CA ASP A 190 1.30 -18.02 14.31
C ASP A 190 0.19 -17.08 14.81
N LEU A 191 0.58 -15.91 15.35
CA LEU A 191 -0.36 -14.87 15.79
C LEU A 191 -1.19 -14.33 14.63
N LEU A 192 -0.55 -13.97 13.52
CA LEU A 192 -1.25 -13.48 12.33
C LEU A 192 -2.23 -14.54 11.78
N THR A 193 -1.80 -15.79 11.69
CA THR A 193 -2.61 -16.92 11.19
C THR A 193 -3.81 -17.19 12.09
N LYS A 194 -3.67 -17.03 13.41
CA LYS A 194 -4.78 -17.15 14.37
C LYS A 194 -5.91 -16.17 14.08
N HIS A 195 -5.61 -14.99 13.54
CA HIS A 195 -6.58 -13.93 13.31
C HIS A 195 -6.99 -13.75 11.83
N MET A 196 -6.23 -14.30 10.89
CA MET A 196 -6.56 -14.35 9.47
C MET A 196 -5.90 -15.56 8.83
N LEU A 197 -6.66 -16.64 8.56
CA LEU A 197 -6.10 -17.90 8.05
C LEU A 197 -5.50 -17.78 6.63
N ASP A 198 -6.05 -16.90 5.81
CA ASP A 198 -5.73 -16.73 4.39
C ASP A 198 -4.83 -15.53 4.10
N TRP A 199 -4.11 -15.02 5.11
CA TRP A 199 -3.26 -13.83 4.99
C TRP A 199 -2.20 -13.95 3.89
N GLN A 200 -1.71 -15.17 3.60
CA GLN A 200 -0.75 -15.39 2.51
C GLN A 200 -1.38 -15.11 1.13
N SER A 201 -2.67 -15.35 0.97
CA SER A 201 -3.40 -15.02 -0.26
C SER A 201 -3.52 -13.50 -0.40
N ALA A 202 -3.98 -12.83 0.65
CA ALA A 202 -4.07 -11.37 0.71
C ALA A 202 -2.72 -10.70 0.42
N LYS A 203 -1.64 -11.20 1.02
CA LYS A 203 -0.28 -10.71 0.76
C LYS A 203 0.10 -10.85 -0.72
N ARG A 204 -0.09 -12.04 -1.30
CA ARG A 204 0.29 -12.29 -2.71
C ARG A 204 -0.52 -11.42 -3.67
N GLU A 205 -1.81 -11.23 -3.41
CA GLU A 205 -2.66 -10.34 -4.21
C GLU A 205 -2.17 -8.90 -4.11
N LEU A 206 -1.90 -8.40 -2.89
CA LEU A 206 -1.38 -7.06 -2.67
C LEU A 206 -0.02 -6.84 -3.36
N ASP A 207 0.90 -7.80 -3.23
CA ASP A 207 2.21 -7.76 -3.90
C ASP A 207 2.04 -7.65 -5.43
N SER A 208 1.07 -8.37 -6.02
CA SER A 208 0.80 -8.33 -7.46
C SER A 208 0.21 -7.00 -7.94
N LEU A 209 -0.45 -6.26 -7.05
CA LEU A 209 -1.08 -4.97 -7.33
C LEU A 209 -0.19 -3.78 -6.98
N ALA A 210 0.91 -3.99 -6.25
CA ALA A 210 1.66 -2.92 -5.61
C ALA A 210 2.16 -1.86 -6.61
N GLU A 211 2.77 -2.29 -7.71
CA GLU A 211 3.22 -1.40 -8.77
C GLU A 211 2.06 -0.62 -9.41
N LEU A 212 0.90 -1.26 -9.64
CA LEU A 212 -0.25 -0.61 -10.26
C LEU A 212 -0.91 0.43 -9.34
N ILE A 213 -0.85 0.21 -8.03
CA ILE A 213 -1.41 1.10 -7.02
C ILE A 213 -0.48 2.29 -6.76
N LEU A 214 0.82 2.03 -6.67
CA LEU A 214 1.84 3.03 -6.37
C LEU A 214 2.24 3.85 -7.61
N ALA A 215 2.10 3.29 -8.83
CA ALA A 215 2.34 4.03 -10.07
C ALA A 215 1.42 5.25 -10.20
N GLY A 216 2.05 6.43 -10.36
CA GLY A 216 1.38 7.73 -10.45
C GLY A 216 1.23 8.51 -9.14
N ASN A 217 1.83 8.04 -8.05
CA ASN A 217 1.93 8.81 -6.81
C ASN A 217 3.19 9.69 -6.71
N GLU A 218 4.00 9.76 -7.78
CA GLU A 218 5.18 10.65 -7.94
C GLU A 218 4.78 12.05 -8.40
#